data_AF-A0A936CA80-F1
#
_entry.id   AF-A0A936CA80-F1
#
_cell.length_a   1.000
_cell.length_b   1.000
_cell.length_c   1.000
_cell.angle_alpha   90.00
_cell.angle_beta   90.00
_cell.angle_gamma   90.00
#
_symmetry.space_group_name_H-M   'P 1'
#
loop_
_entity.id
_entity.type
_entity.pdbx_description
1 polymer ?
#
loop_
_entity_poly.entity_id
_entity_poly.type
_entity_poly.pdbx_seq_one_letter_code
_entity_poly.pdbx_strand_id
1 'polypeptide(L)'
;MYKGKPTACASCHQAVYNNSTNPHHAAAGFTTLCATCHTTTQWPGAPYNHTTQTSFPLSGKHLTARCIDCHADRVYNNKPTTCVSCHQTDYNNTTNPKHSTAGFPTTCQTCHTGYNTWLGATFNHDGPYFPIYSGKHKGEWNTCADCHQQPSNYKQFECILCHEHSNKTKVDNDHKGENGYQYNSAKCYSCHPRGN
;
A
#
# COMPACT_ATOMS: atom_id res chain seq x y z
N MET A 1 -11.94 -27.11 -51.32
CA MET A 1 -13.36 -26.90 -50.94
C MET A 1 -13.42 -26.32 -49.53
N TYR A 2 -13.68 -25.02 -49.39
CA TYR A 2 -13.94 -24.33 -48.10
C TYR A 2 -15.18 -23.42 -48.14
N LYS A 3 -15.93 -23.44 -49.24
CA LYS A 3 -17.10 -22.58 -49.46
C LYS A 3 -18.21 -23.00 -48.48
N GLY A 4 -18.59 -22.10 -47.57
CA GLY A 4 -19.70 -22.30 -46.61
C GLY A 4 -19.32 -22.90 -45.26
N LYS A 5 -18.04 -23.12 -44.93
CA LYS A 5 -17.65 -23.51 -43.56
C LYS A 5 -17.69 -22.29 -42.62
N PRO A 6 -18.09 -22.45 -41.35
CA PRO A 6 -18.04 -21.38 -40.36
C PRO A 6 -16.63 -20.81 -40.24
N THR A 7 -16.50 -19.49 -40.28
CA THR A 7 -15.21 -18.78 -40.17
C THR A 7 -14.86 -18.40 -38.73
N ALA A 8 -15.80 -18.51 -37.81
CA ALA A 8 -15.57 -18.24 -36.40
C ALA A 8 -14.73 -19.36 -35.76
N CYS A 9 -13.69 -18.98 -35.02
CA CYS A 9 -12.77 -19.91 -34.37
C CYS A 9 -13.52 -20.91 -33.47
N ALA A 10 -14.46 -20.42 -32.65
CA ALA A 10 -15.21 -21.25 -31.71
C ALA A 10 -16.07 -22.32 -32.38
N SER A 11 -16.52 -22.12 -33.63
CA SER A 11 -17.31 -23.13 -34.36
C SER A 11 -16.59 -24.46 -34.55
N CYS A 12 -15.25 -24.45 -34.60
CA CYS A 12 -14.42 -25.66 -34.68
C CYS A 12 -13.68 -25.95 -33.36
N HIS A 13 -13.35 -24.90 -32.59
CA HIS A 13 -12.51 -25.02 -31.40
C HIS A 13 -13.29 -24.90 -30.07
N GLN A 14 -14.60 -25.18 -30.09
CA GLN A 14 -15.44 -25.08 -28.88
C GLN A 14 -14.93 -25.96 -27.73
N ALA A 15 -14.47 -27.18 -28.01
CA ALA A 15 -13.89 -28.06 -27.00
C ALA A 15 -12.60 -27.49 -26.40
N VAL A 16 -11.76 -26.82 -27.21
CA VAL A 16 -10.54 -26.16 -26.73
C VAL A 16 -10.90 -24.97 -25.83
N TYR A 17 -11.89 -24.19 -26.22
CA TYR A 17 -12.41 -23.07 -25.43
C TYR A 17 -13.00 -23.54 -24.09
N ASN A 18 -13.79 -24.62 -24.10
CA ASN A 18 -14.43 -25.16 -22.89
C ASN A 18 -13.44 -25.81 -21.93
N ASN A 19 -12.35 -26.41 -22.43
CA ASN A 19 -11.41 -27.19 -21.62
C ASN A 19 -10.09 -26.46 -21.34
N SER A 20 -9.97 -25.18 -21.68
CA SER A 20 -8.75 -24.44 -21.33
C SER A 20 -8.63 -24.30 -19.81
N THR A 21 -7.41 -24.20 -19.30
CA THR A 21 -7.16 -24.15 -17.85
C THR A 21 -6.31 -22.98 -17.39
N ASN A 22 -5.71 -22.23 -18.32
CA ASN A 22 -4.81 -21.13 -18.00
C ASN A 22 -4.90 -19.98 -19.03
N PRO A 23 -5.90 -19.08 -18.91
CA PRO A 23 -7.06 -19.15 -18.03
C PRO A 23 -8.13 -20.14 -18.53
N HIS A 24 -9.13 -20.44 -17.69
CA HIS A 24 -10.28 -21.26 -18.08
C HIS A 24 -11.36 -20.39 -18.73
N HIS A 25 -11.38 -20.29 -20.07
CA HIS A 25 -12.18 -19.29 -20.79
C HIS A 25 -13.69 -19.41 -20.52
N ALA A 26 -14.24 -20.63 -20.61
CA ALA A 26 -15.67 -20.83 -20.38
C ALA A 26 -16.11 -20.49 -18.94
N ALA A 27 -15.40 -21.01 -17.93
CA ALA A 27 -15.66 -20.71 -16.52
C ALA A 27 -15.47 -19.22 -16.19
N ALA A 28 -14.50 -18.56 -16.84
CA ALA A 28 -14.24 -17.13 -16.71
C ALA A 28 -15.26 -16.25 -17.45
N GLY A 29 -16.09 -16.83 -18.32
CA GLY A 29 -17.04 -16.09 -19.17
C GLY A 29 -16.36 -15.24 -20.24
N PHE A 30 -15.18 -15.61 -20.72
CA PHE A 30 -14.50 -14.86 -21.78
C PHE A 30 -15.24 -14.95 -23.11
N THR A 31 -15.02 -13.97 -23.99
CA THR A 31 -15.65 -13.98 -25.32
C THR A 31 -15.14 -15.14 -26.17
N THR A 32 -16.01 -15.67 -27.04
CA THR A 32 -15.65 -16.61 -28.10
C THR A 32 -15.01 -15.94 -29.32
N LEU A 33 -14.88 -14.61 -29.32
CA LEU A 33 -14.11 -13.84 -30.29
C LEU A 33 -12.61 -13.97 -29.99
N CYS A 34 -12.01 -15.11 -30.35
CA CYS A 34 -10.63 -15.45 -30.00
C CYS A 34 -9.61 -14.38 -30.43
N ALA A 35 -9.86 -13.70 -31.56
CA ALA A 35 -8.99 -12.66 -32.11
C ALA A 35 -8.86 -11.40 -31.23
N THR A 36 -9.70 -11.25 -30.20
CA THR A 36 -9.55 -10.18 -29.20
C THR A 36 -8.26 -10.34 -28.39
N CYS A 37 -7.76 -11.57 -28.21
CA CYS A 37 -6.58 -11.84 -27.38
C CYS A 37 -5.53 -12.69 -28.10
N HIS A 38 -5.95 -13.63 -28.95
CA HIS A 38 -5.05 -14.55 -29.64
C HIS A 38 -4.74 -14.09 -31.06
N THR A 39 -3.51 -14.32 -31.50
CA THR A 39 -3.13 -14.20 -32.91
C THR A 39 -2.93 -15.58 -33.51
N THR A 40 -3.10 -15.69 -34.83
CA THR A 40 -2.87 -16.96 -35.54
C THR A 40 -1.39 -17.34 -35.64
N THR A 41 -0.48 -16.38 -35.41
CA THR A 41 0.97 -16.58 -35.43
C THR A 41 1.55 -16.92 -34.06
N GLN A 42 0.92 -16.47 -32.97
CA GLN A 42 1.30 -16.80 -31.60
C GLN A 42 0.04 -17.06 -30.76
N TRP A 43 -0.38 -18.33 -30.76
CA TRP A 43 -1.59 -18.74 -30.07
C TRP A 43 -1.41 -18.87 -28.55
N PRO A 44 -0.33 -19.51 -28.02
CA PRO A 44 -0.09 -19.56 -26.58
C PRO A 44 0.34 -18.19 -26.04
N GLY A 45 -0.06 -17.88 -24.81
CA GLY A 45 0.36 -16.66 -24.13
C GLY A 45 -0.21 -15.40 -24.78
N ALA A 46 -1.52 -15.40 -25.05
CA ALA A 46 -2.25 -14.21 -25.48
C ALA A 46 -1.90 -13.02 -24.58
N PRO A 47 -1.40 -11.89 -25.12
CA PRO A 47 -1.03 -10.76 -24.31
C PRO A 47 -2.29 -10.13 -23.70
N TYR A 48 -2.39 -10.21 -22.37
CA TYR A 48 -3.43 -9.52 -21.62
C TYR A 48 -2.81 -8.40 -20.79
N ASN A 49 -3.10 -7.15 -21.17
CA ASN A 49 -2.48 -5.98 -20.57
C ASN A 49 -3.36 -5.41 -19.46
N HIS A 50 -3.00 -5.70 -18.21
CA HIS A 50 -3.73 -5.19 -17.05
C HIS A 50 -3.74 -3.65 -16.94
N THR A 51 -2.73 -2.97 -17.49
CA THR A 51 -2.64 -1.50 -17.48
C THR A 51 -3.71 -0.85 -18.35
N THR A 52 -4.08 -1.46 -19.48
CA THR A 52 -5.05 -0.88 -20.42
C THR A 52 -6.42 -1.53 -20.36
N GLN A 53 -6.52 -2.74 -19.79
CA GLN A 53 -7.76 -3.53 -19.80
C GLN A 53 -8.38 -3.69 -18.40
N THR A 54 -7.70 -3.25 -17.34
CA THR A 54 -8.19 -3.37 -15.96
C THR A 54 -7.89 -2.14 -15.12
N SER A 55 -8.53 -2.03 -13.96
CA SER A 55 -8.24 -0.98 -12.98
C SER A 55 -7.04 -1.29 -12.06
N PHE A 56 -6.33 -2.40 -12.30
CA PHE A 56 -5.17 -2.80 -11.51
C PHE A 56 -3.94 -3.02 -12.39
N PRO A 57 -3.20 -1.95 -12.73
CA PRO A 57 -1.97 -2.08 -13.50
C PRO A 57 -0.93 -2.92 -12.76
N LEU A 58 -0.51 -4.03 -13.37
CA LEU A 58 0.59 -4.83 -12.83
C LEU A 58 1.89 -4.04 -12.97
N SER A 59 2.59 -3.86 -11.85
CA SER A 59 3.87 -3.17 -11.82
C SER A 59 4.77 -3.75 -10.73
N GLY A 60 6.06 -3.50 -10.87
CA GLY A 60 7.10 -4.05 -10.02
C GLY A 60 7.03 -5.57 -9.86
N LYS A 61 7.04 -6.08 -8.63
CA LYS A 61 6.99 -7.53 -8.35
C LYS A 61 5.72 -8.21 -8.85
N HIS A 62 4.62 -7.48 -9.05
CA HIS A 62 3.38 -8.04 -9.59
C HIS A 62 3.46 -8.39 -11.09
N LEU A 63 4.47 -7.89 -11.82
CA LEU A 63 4.63 -8.20 -13.25
C LEU A 63 4.86 -9.68 -13.52
N THR A 64 5.40 -10.42 -12.55
CA THR A 64 5.66 -11.86 -12.66
C THR A 64 4.57 -12.71 -12.01
N ALA A 65 3.50 -12.11 -11.50
CA ALA A 65 2.38 -12.84 -10.90
C ALA A 65 1.66 -13.68 -11.97
N ARG A 66 1.32 -14.92 -11.61
CA ARG A 66 0.50 -15.78 -12.44
C ARG A 66 -0.96 -15.40 -12.26
N CYS A 67 -1.78 -15.68 -13.27
CA CYS A 67 -3.22 -15.42 -13.22
C CYS A 67 -3.86 -16.01 -11.94
N ILE A 68 -3.47 -17.24 -11.58
CA ILE A 68 -4.04 -17.95 -10.42
C ILE A 68 -3.62 -17.36 -9.07
N ASP A 69 -2.55 -16.57 -9.02
CA ASP A 69 -2.10 -15.95 -7.77
C ASP A 69 -3.12 -14.90 -7.29
N CYS A 70 -3.90 -14.31 -8.19
CA CYS A 70 -5.01 -13.39 -7.87
C CYS A 70 -6.39 -13.99 -8.16
N HIS A 71 -6.50 -14.86 -9.16
CA HIS A 71 -7.76 -15.46 -9.62
C HIS A 71 -7.88 -16.93 -9.22
N ALA A 72 -7.50 -17.27 -7.98
CA ALA A 72 -7.56 -18.65 -7.46
C ALA A 72 -8.96 -19.28 -7.55
N ASP A 73 -10.00 -18.46 -7.44
CA ASP A 73 -11.42 -18.83 -7.59
C ASP A 73 -11.88 -18.90 -9.06
N ARG A 74 -10.99 -18.64 -10.02
CA ARG A 74 -11.25 -18.56 -11.47
C ARG A 74 -12.25 -17.48 -11.88
N VAL A 75 -12.46 -16.48 -11.02
CA VAL A 75 -13.26 -15.29 -11.34
C VAL A 75 -12.32 -14.16 -11.75
N TYR A 76 -12.43 -13.71 -13.00
CA TYR A 76 -11.48 -12.75 -13.60
C TYR A 76 -11.94 -11.29 -13.57
N ASN A 77 -13.21 -11.04 -13.27
CA ASN A 77 -13.78 -9.71 -13.16
C ASN A 77 -13.95 -9.28 -11.70
N ASN A 78 -14.00 -7.97 -11.45
CA ASN A 78 -14.36 -7.37 -10.16
C ASN A 78 -13.52 -7.84 -8.96
N LYS A 79 -12.25 -8.17 -9.17
CA LYS A 79 -11.33 -8.44 -8.07
C LYS A 79 -11.05 -7.16 -7.28
N PRO A 80 -10.91 -7.24 -5.94
CA PRO A 80 -10.45 -6.11 -5.15
C PRO A 80 -9.07 -5.64 -5.62
N THR A 81 -8.87 -4.33 -5.62
CA THR A 81 -7.63 -3.68 -6.07
C THR A 81 -6.84 -3.03 -4.93
N THR A 82 -7.35 -3.13 -3.69
CA THR A 82 -6.68 -2.59 -2.52
C THR A 82 -5.54 -3.50 -2.09
N CYS A 83 -4.40 -2.93 -1.69
CA CYS A 83 -3.22 -3.72 -1.32
C CYS A 83 -3.54 -4.76 -0.24
N VAL A 84 -4.32 -4.36 0.77
CA VAL A 84 -4.65 -5.21 1.92
C VAL A 84 -5.52 -6.41 1.55
N SER A 85 -6.24 -6.40 0.41
CA SER A 85 -7.06 -7.56 0.02
C SER A 85 -6.21 -8.82 -0.22
N CYS A 86 -4.94 -8.64 -0.60
CA CYS A 86 -3.97 -9.73 -0.77
C CYS A 86 -2.92 -9.72 0.35
N HIS A 87 -2.51 -8.53 0.81
CA HIS A 87 -1.42 -8.35 1.77
C HIS A 87 -1.91 -8.15 3.22
N GLN A 88 -3.10 -8.67 3.57
CA GLN A 88 -3.61 -8.58 4.95
C GLN A 88 -2.69 -9.28 5.95
N THR A 89 -2.17 -10.44 5.57
CA THR A 89 -1.20 -11.20 6.39
C THR A 89 0.07 -10.39 6.60
N ASP A 90 0.61 -9.77 5.55
CA ASP A 90 1.81 -8.94 5.65
C ASP A 90 1.58 -7.73 6.55
N TYR A 91 0.44 -7.02 6.38
CA TYR A 91 0.03 -5.92 7.25
C TYR A 91 -0.02 -6.37 8.73
N ASN A 92 -0.66 -7.52 8.99
CA ASN A 92 -0.79 -8.06 10.34
C ASN A 92 0.54 -8.56 10.93
N ASN A 93 1.50 -8.97 10.10
CA ASN A 93 2.76 -9.57 10.53
C ASN A 93 3.94 -8.60 10.59
N THR A 94 3.76 -7.34 10.21
CA THR A 94 4.73 -6.27 10.49
C THR A 94 5.15 -6.27 11.96
N THR A 95 6.35 -5.80 12.29
CA THR A 95 6.86 -5.76 13.68
C THR A 95 7.51 -4.44 14.05
N ASN A 96 7.96 -3.66 13.06
CA ASN A 96 8.68 -2.41 13.29
C ASN A 96 8.40 -1.40 12.17
N PRO A 97 7.40 -0.50 12.34
CA PRO A 97 6.37 -0.50 13.38
C PRO A 97 5.35 -1.66 13.21
N LYS A 98 4.67 -2.04 14.31
CA LYS A 98 3.56 -3.01 14.25
C LYS A 98 2.29 -2.32 13.75
N HIS A 99 1.96 -2.48 12.45
CA HIS A 99 0.89 -1.71 11.82
C HIS A 99 -0.47 -1.84 12.51
N SER A 100 -0.90 -3.08 12.75
CA SER A 100 -2.22 -3.39 13.30
C SER A 100 -2.39 -2.85 14.71
N THR A 101 -1.40 -3.06 15.59
CA THR A 101 -1.45 -2.58 16.97
C THR A 101 -1.36 -1.05 17.03
N ALA A 102 -0.50 -0.45 16.21
CA ALA A 102 -0.37 1.01 16.12
C ALA A 102 -1.57 1.70 15.47
N GLY A 103 -2.48 0.95 14.83
CA GLY A 103 -3.67 1.49 14.17
C GLY A 103 -3.37 2.24 12.87
N PHE A 104 -2.30 1.87 12.16
CA PHE A 104 -1.99 2.46 10.85
C PHE A 104 -3.06 2.08 9.81
N PRO A 105 -3.40 2.97 8.86
CA PRO A 105 -4.43 2.68 7.87
C PRO A 105 -3.99 1.59 6.89
N THR A 106 -4.96 0.99 6.22
CA THR A 106 -4.74 0.01 5.14
C THR A 106 -4.55 0.66 3.76
N THR A 107 -4.51 2.00 3.70
CA THR A 107 -4.07 2.78 2.54
C THR A 107 -2.55 2.77 2.46
N CYS A 108 -1.97 1.62 2.08
CA CYS A 108 -0.54 1.38 2.11
C CYS A 108 0.28 2.44 1.35
N GLN A 109 -0.29 2.98 0.26
CA GLN A 109 0.32 3.99 -0.61
C GLN A 109 0.60 5.32 0.09
N THR A 110 0.02 5.56 1.27
CA THR A 110 0.35 6.72 2.10
C THR A 110 1.83 6.71 2.53
N CYS A 111 2.44 5.53 2.67
CA CYS A 111 3.83 5.40 3.10
C CYS A 111 4.69 4.55 2.15
N HIS A 112 4.09 3.57 1.47
CA HIS A 112 4.78 2.65 0.58
C HIS A 112 4.57 3.09 -0.88
N THR A 113 5.62 3.63 -1.50
CA THR A 113 5.56 4.20 -2.85
C THR A 113 6.04 3.23 -3.95
N GLY A 114 6.66 2.10 -3.57
CA GLY A 114 7.31 1.18 -4.50
C GLY A 114 6.64 -0.19 -4.59
N TYR A 115 6.27 -0.61 -5.80
CA TYR A 115 5.88 -2.00 -6.11
C TYR A 115 7.09 -2.94 -6.31
N ASN A 116 8.30 -2.37 -6.43
CA ASN A 116 9.56 -3.11 -6.56
C ASN A 116 10.31 -3.26 -5.23
N THR A 117 10.18 -2.27 -4.35
CA THR A 117 10.87 -2.16 -3.07
C THR A 117 9.82 -1.78 -2.02
N TRP A 118 9.18 -2.79 -1.44
CA TRP A 118 8.16 -2.58 -0.41
C TRP A 118 8.76 -2.08 0.92
N LEU A 119 10.02 -2.44 1.17
CA LEU A 119 10.81 -1.95 2.30
C LEU A 119 11.24 -0.50 2.08
N GLY A 120 11.44 0.23 3.18
CA GLY A 120 11.84 1.65 3.14
C GLY A 120 10.65 2.60 2.96
N ALA A 121 9.52 2.29 3.61
CA ALA A 121 8.38 3.19 3.66
C ALA A 121 8.81 4.57 4.15
N THR A 122 8.30 5.62 3.51
CA THR A 122 8.52 6.99 3.96
C THR A 122 7.26 7.46 4.68
N PHE A 123 7.42 8.19 5.78
CA PHE A 123 6.30 8.76 6.51
C PHE A 123 6.56 10.25 6.69
N ASN A 124 5.71 11.08 6.09
CA ASN A 124 5.92 12.52 6.16
C ASN A 124 5.47 13.05 7.52
N HIS A 125 6.43 13.33 8.40
CA HIS A 125 6.19 14.03 9.66
C HIS A 125 6.06 15.55 9.46
N ASP A 126 6.75 16.11 8.47
CA ASP A 126 6.81 17.56 8.23
C ASP A 126 5.57 18.02 7.46
N GLY A 127 4.64 18.66 8.18
CA GLY A 127 3.44 19.25 7.59
C GLY A 127 2.15 18.76 8.28
N PRO A 128 1.77 17.48 8.14
CA PRO A 128 0.62 16.92 8.86
C PRO A 128 0.89 16.74 10.35
N TYR A 129 2.15 16.56 10.75
CA TYR A 129 2.58 16.30 12.13
C TYR A 129 3.70 17.27 12.56
N PHE A 130 4.32 16.97 13.70
CA PHE A 130 5.46 17.73 14.22
C PHE A 130 6.67 17.61 13.28
N PRO A 131 7.33 18.70 12.86
CA PRO A 131 8.44 18.62 11.93
C PRO A 131 9.69 18.01 12.58
N ILE A 132 10.23 16.94 11.96
CA ILE A 132 11.44 16.24 12.42
C ILE A 132 12.49 16.13 11.31
N TYR A 133 12.11 16.29 10.04
CA TYR A 133 13.03 16.28 8.91
C TYR A 133 13.58 17.69 8.58
N SER A 134 13.16 18.70 9.33
CA SER A 134 13.56 20.10 9.21
C SER A 134 13.83 20.76 10.57
N GLY A 135 14.24 22.03 10.55
CA GLY A 135 14.53 22.79 11.76
C GLY A 135 15.66 22.20 12.60
N LYS A 136 15.56 22.39 13.92
CA LYS A 136 16.56 21.94 14.91
C LYS A 136 16.60 20.43 15.15
N HIS A 137 15.56 19.70 14.75
CA HIS A 137 15.48 18.24 14.91
C HIS A 137 15.99 17.46 13.70
N LYS A 138 16.32 18.16 12.59
CA LYS A 138 16.78 17.52 11.36
C LYS A 138 18.09 16.76 11.58
N GLY A 139 18.02 15.43 11.45
CA GLY A 139 19.19 14.55 11.56
C GLY A 139 19.52 14.10 12.99
N GLU A 140 18.71 14.48 13.98
CA GLU A 140 18.96 14.17 15.39
C GLU A 140 18.29 12.88 15.87
N TRP A 141 17.36 12.33 15.08
CA TRP A 141 16.59 11.12 15.42
C TRP A 141 16.87 10.02 14.40
N ASN A 142 16.81 8.77 14.84
CA ASN A 142 17.09 7.59 14.01
C ASN A 142 15.95 6.56 14.04
N THR A 143 15.16 6.55 15.12
CA THR A 143 14.06 5.58 15.27
C THR A 143 12.78 6.26 15.69
N CYS A 144 11.64 5.66 15.34
CA CYS A 144 10.36 6.19 15.77
C CYS A 144 10.21 6.16 17.31
N ALA A 145 10.89 5.22 17.99
CA ALA A 145 10.86 5.06 19.44
C ALA A 145 11.57 6.19 20.18
N ASP A 146 12.42 6.97 19.51
CA ASP A 146 13.12 8.13 20.09
C ASP A 146 12.10 9.16 20.61
N CYS A 147 10.95 9.28 19.95
CA CYS A 147 9.83 10.13 20.39
C CYS A 147 8.59 9.32 20.79
N HIS A 148 8.26 8.25 20.06
CA HIS A 148 7.08 7.41 20.29
C HIS A 148 7.44 6.19 21.15
N GLN A 149 7.56 6.42 22.44
CA GLN A 149 8.04 5.41 23.41
C GLN A 149 7.12 4.19 23.56
N GLN A 150 5.87 4.27 23.09
CA GLN A 150 4.93 3.15 23.11
C GLN A 150 4.77 2.58 21.70
N PRO A 151 5.40 1.43 21.37
CA PRO A 151 5.35 0.84 20.03
C PRO A 151 3.95 0.41 19.57
N SER A 152 3.01 0.28 20.51
CA SER A 152 1.60 -0.03 20.25
C SER A 152 0.74 1.21 20.04
N ASN A 153 1.25 2.42 20.31
CA ASN A 153 0.46 3.65 20.24
C ASN A 153 1.32 4.86 19.87
N TYR A 154 1.46 5.10 18.57
CA TYR A 154 2.19 6.24 18.02
C TYR A 154 1.47 7.59 18.24
N LYS A 155 0.27 7.60 18.84
CA LYS A 155 -0.34 8.85 19.31
C LYS A 155 0.25 9.32 20.64
N GLN A 156 0.95 8.43 21.36
CA GLN A 156 1.76 8.82 22.51
C GLN A 156 3.15 9.19 22.04
N PHE A 157 3.68 10.26 22.60
CA PHE A 157 4.99 10.80 22.29
C PHE A 157 5.51 11.58 23.48
N GLU A 158 6.83 11.72 23.57
CA GLU A 158 7.47 12.42 24.66
C GLU A 158 8.54 13.38 24.12
N CYS A 159 8.35 14.67 24.36
CA CYS A 159 9.24 15.76 23.96
C CYS A 159 10.17 16.21 25.09
N ILE A 160 9.73 16.04 26.35
CA ILE A 160 10.40 16.61 27.52
C ILE A 160 11.62 15.79 27.93
N LEU A 161 11.66 14.51 27.58
CA LEU A 161 12.81 13.65 27.84
C LEU A 161 14.03 14.00 26.98
N CYS A 162 13.88 14.88 25.99
CA CYS A 162 14.98 15.37 25.17
C CYS A 162 15.56 16.70 25.71
N HIS A 163 16.78 17.01 25.26
CA HIS A 163 17.72 17.90 25.94
C HIS A 163 17.25 19.34 26.23
N GLU A 164 16.38 19.94 25.42
CA GLU A 164 16.00 21.36 25.57
C GLU A 164 14.84 21.61 26.54
N HIS A 165 13.97 20.62 26.75
CA HIS A 165 12.77 20.77 27.56
C HIS A 165 12.82 20.04 28.90
N SER A 166 13.86 19.25 29.15
CA SER A 166 14.01 18.43 30.37
C SER A 166 14.13 19.21 31.69
N ASN A 167 14.44 20.51 31.65
CA ASN A 167 14.51 21.37 32.83
C ASN A 167 13.16 22.08 33.09
N LYS A 168 12.32 21.46 33.92
CA LYS A 168 10.99 21.99 34.28
C LYS A 168 11.03 23.42 34.80
N THR A 169 11.95 23.75 35.71
CA THR A 169 12.01 25.07 36.35
C THR A 169 12.27 26.16 35.32
N LYS A 170 13.14 25.90 34.34
CA LYS A 170 13.39 26.85 33.25
C LYS A 170 12.13 27.03 32.39
N VAL A 171 11.52 25.93 31.96
CA VAL A 171 10.31 25.96 31.12
C VAL A 171 9.15 26.65 31.85
N ASP A 172 8.94 26.39 33.14
CA ASP A 172 7.92 27.06 33.95
C ASP A 172 8.15 28.58 34.02
N ASN A 173 9.41 29.01 34.15
CA ASN A 173 9.76 30.44 34.18
C ASN A 173 9.51 31.12 32.84
N ASP A 174 9.83 30.45 31.73
CA ASP A 174 9.64 30.97 30.37
C ASP A 174 8.15 31.10 30.00
N HIS A 175 7.26 30.31 30.63
CA HIS A 175 5.81 30.32 30.38
C HIS A 175 5.00 30.98 31.51
N LYS A 176 5.62 31.82 32.35
CA LYS A 176 4.91 32.53 33.42
C LYS A 176 3.81 33.42 32.87
N GLY A 177 2.57 33.16 33.28
CA GLY A 177 1.40 33.92 32.85
C GLY A 177 0.72 33.38 31.60
N GLU A 178 1.26 32.33 30.98
CA GLU A 178 0.63 31.68 29.84
C GLU A 178 -0.57 30.84 30.27
N ASN A 179 -1.75 31.22 29.80
CA ASN A 179 -2.98 30.54 30.16
C ASN A 179 -3.02 29.12 29.57
N GLY A 180 -3.30 28.13 30.41
CA GLY A 180 -3.38 26.73 29.98
C GLY A 180 -2.02 26.02 29.79
N TYR A 181 -0.91 26.66 30.15
CA TYR A 181 0.39 26.02 30.23
C TYR A 181 0.36 24.81 31.16
N GLN A 182 0.94 23.71 30.70
CA GLN A 182 1.23 22.54 31.53
C GLN A 182 2.52 21.89 31.02
N TYR A 183 3.36 21.47 31.96
CA TYR A 183 4.60 20.78 31.68
C TYR A 183 4.36 19.29 31.35
N ASN A 184 3.81 19.02 30.17
CA ASN A 184 3.69 17.68 29.60
C ASN A 184 3.70 17.75 28.06
N SER A 185 4.17 16.68 27.42
CA SER A 185 4.41 16.65 25.98
C SER A 185 3.18 16.92 25.12
N ALA A 186 2.00 16.44 25.51
CA ALA A 186 0.77 16.70 24.77
C ALA A 186 0.39 18.19 24.77
N LYS A 187 0.62 18.89 25.88
CA LYS A 187 0.37 20.33 25.99
C LYS A 187 1.45 21.15 25.29
N CYS A 188 2.71 20.75 25.39
CA CYS A 188 3.79 21.32 24.59
C CYS A 188 3.45 21.27 23.09
N TYR A 189 3.06 20.11 22.56
CA TYR A 189 2.67 19.96 21.15
C TYR A 189 1.43 20.79 20.76
N SER A 190 0.46 20.92 21.66
CA SER A 190 -0.76 21.71 21.39
C SER A 190 -0.45 23.20 21.19
N CYS A 191 0.48 23.76 21.98
CA CYS A 191 0.91 25.15 21.85
C CYS A 191 1.98 25.32 20.76
N HIS A 192 2.87 24.33 20.59
CA HIS A 192 4.01 24.35 19.68
C HIS A 192 3.94 23.23 18.62
N PRO A 193 2.93 23.22 17.73
CA PRO A 193 2.73 22.14 16.75
C PRO A 193 3.82 22.09 15.65
N ARG A 194 4.70 23.10 15.62
CA ARG A 194 5.81 23.25 14.67
C ARG A 194 7.18 23.32 15.36
N GLY A 195 7.23 23.17 16.68
CA GLY A 195 8.47 23.21 17.47
C GLY A 195 9.04 24.61 17.67
N ASN A 196 8.22 25.65 17.51
CA ASN A 196 8.55 27.06 17.77
C ASN A 196 7.46 27.72 18.62
#